data_AF-A0AAX6ENU2-F1
#
_entry.id   AF-A0AAX6ENU2-F1
#
_cell.length_a   1.000
_cell.length_b   1.000
_cell.length_c   1.000
_cell.angle_alpha   90.00
_cell.angle_beta   90.00
_cell.angle_gamma   90.00
#
_symmetry.space_group_name_H-M   'P 1'
#
loop_
_entity.id
_entity.type
_entity.pdbx_description
1 polymer ?
#
loop_
_entity_poly.entity_id
_entity_poly.type
_entity_poly.pdbx_seq_one_letter_code
_entity_poly.pdbx_strand_id
1 'polypeptide(L)'
;MKFVMEFAENLILRMMEDPKQRDEAQREHVYRMKERCKRTKENWALPIRPYGFWTFDRFNAQLQLDAQISQAPGRRDPYDDILISSSQDPKP
;
A
#
# COMPACT_ATOMS: atom_id res chain seq x y z
N MET A 1 18.72 -35.41 -51.32
CA MET A 1 17.99 -34.65 -50.28
C MET A 1 18.47 -34.92 -48.86
N LYS A 2 18.95 -36.12 -48.49
CA LYS A 2 19.37 -36.45 -47.12
C LYS A 2 20.53 -35.61 -46.57
N PHE A 3 21.57 -35.40 -47.38
CA PHE A 3 22.77 -34.63 -47.01
C PHE A 3 22.49 -33.16 -46.68
N VAL A 4 21.61 -32.49 -47.44
CA VAL A 4 21.26 -31.08 -47.20
C VAL A 4 20.49 -30.92 -45.89
N MET A 5 19.62 -31.88 -45.57
CA MET A 5 18.87 -31.91 -44.32
C MET A 5 19.79 -32.15 -43.12
N GLU A 6 20.71 -33.11 -43.21
CA GLU A 6 21.70 -33.41 -42.16
C GLU A 6 22.68 -32.24 -41.91
N PHE A 7 23.04 -31.51 -42.95
CA PHE A 7 23.86 -30.31 -42.83
C PHE A 7 23.09 -29.16 -42.16
N ALA A 8 21.84 -28.93 -42.57
CA ALA A 8 20.98 -27.91 -41.99
C ALA A 8 20.69 -28.19 -40.51
N GLU A 9 20.43 -29.44 -40.13
CA GLU A 9 20.23 -29.84 -38.73
C GLU A 9 21.47 -29.57 -37.86
N ASN A 10 22.67 -29.93 -38.33
CA ASN A 10 23.90 -29.67 -37.59
C ASN A 10 24.24 -28.18 -37.50
N LEU A 11 23.88 -27.38 -38.52
CA LEU A 11 24.02 -25.93 -38.48
C LEU A 11 23.09 -25.32 -37.43
N ILE A 12 21.82 -25.75 -37.41
CA ILE A 12 20.81 -25.29 -36.44
C ILE A 12 21.21 -25.68 -35.01
N LEU A 13 21.71 -26.90 -34.79
CA LEU A 13 22.17 -27.37 -33.48
C LEU A 13 23.35 -26.56 -32.95
N ARG A 14 24.24 -26.07 -33.81
CA ARG A 14 25.34 -25.17 -33.42
C ARG A 14 24.90 -23.72 -33.19
N MET A 15 23.78 -23.31 -33.79
CA MET A 15 23.18 -22.00 -33.58
C MET A 15 22.23 -21.96 -32.38
N MET A 16 21.87 -23.10 -31.80
CA MET A 16 21.07 -23.14 -30.57
C MET A 16 21.89 -22.62 -29.39
N GLU A 17 21.23 -21.78 -28.60
CA GLU A 17 21.80 -21.20 -27.39
C GLU A 17 22.17 -22.30 -26.37
N ASP A 18 23.38 -22.19 -25.80
CA ASP A 18 23.88 -23.11 -24.79
C ASP A 18 22.94 -23.14 -23.57
N PRO A 19 22.44 -24.34 -23.15
CA PRO A 19 21.52 -24.45 -22.02
C PRO A 19 22.06 -23.85 -20.71
N LYS A 20 23.38 -23.92 -20.51
CA LYS A 20 24.05 -23.36 -19.33
C LYS A 20 24.02 -21.84 -19.32
N GLN A 21 24.24 -21.20 -20.46
CA GLN A 21 24.20 -19.74 -20.58
C GLN A 21 22.78 -19.22 -20.30
N ARG A 22 21.76 -19.94 -20.75
CA ARG A 22 20.36 -19.62 -20.46
C ARG A 22 20.05 -19.73 -18.97
N ASP A 23 20.49 -20.79 -18.32
CA ASP A 23 20.31 -20.98 -16.87
C ASP A 23 21.05 -19.91 -16.05
N GLU A 24 22.26 -19.53 -16.47
CA GLU A 24 23.04 -18.45 -15.86
C GLU A 24 22.32 -17.10 -15.99
N ALA A 25 21.82 -16.76 -17.19
CA ALA A 25 21.07 -15.54 -17.43
C ALA A 25 19.77 -15.49 -16.61
N GLN A 26 19.06 -16.62 -16.49
CA GLN A 26 17.86 -16.70 -15.66
C GLN A 26 18.16 -16.53 -14.17
N ARG A 27 19.26 -17.11 -13.68
CA ARG A 27 19.71 -16.92 -12.29
C ARG A 27 20.09 -15.46 -12.02
N GLU A 28 20.83 -14.85 -12.93
CA GLU A 28 21.19 -13.43 -12.85
C GLU A 28 19.92 -12.54 -12.78
N HIS A 29 18.93 -12.84 -13.62
CA HIS A 29 17.65 -12.15 -13.59
C HIS A 29 16.96 -12.22 -12.22
N VAL A 30 16.90 -13.42 -11.62
CA VAL A 30 16.30 -13.65 -10.30
C VAL A 30 17.07 -12.89 -9.21
N TYR A 31 18.40 -12.90 -9.24
CA TYR A 31 19.20 -12.17 -8.26
C TYR A 31 19.03 -10.66 -8.40
N ARG A 32 18.99 -10.14 -9.63
CA ARG A 32 18.71 -8.72 -9.88
C ARG A 32 17.32 -8.30 -9.38
N MET A 33 16.32 -9.15 -9.58
CA MET A 33 14.97 -8.97 -9.04
C MET A 33 14.98 -8.90 -7.51
N LYS A 34 15.70 -9.81 -6.85
CA LYS A 34 15.85 -9.82 -5.39
C LYS A 34 16.46 -8.51 -4.88
N GLU A 35 17.53 -8.02 -5.50
CA GLU A 35 18.19 -6.78 -5.11
C GLU A 35 17.28 -5.55 -5.28
N ARG A 36 16.52 -5.49 -6.38
CA ARG A 36 15.53 -4.41 -6.58
C ARG A 36 14.48 -4.36 -5.47
N CYS A 37 14.07 -5.50 -4.95
CA CYS A 37 13.07 -5.58 -3.90
C CYS A 37 13.61 -5.36 -2.48
N LYS A 38 14.94 -5.27 -2.28
CA LYS A 38 15.56 -5.14 -0.95
C LYS A 38 15.05 -3.91 -0.20
N ARG A 39 15.08 -2.73 -0.84
CA ARG A 39 14.59 -1.47 -0.26
C ARG A 39 13.10 -1.50 0.06
N THR A 40 12.29 -2.13 -0.81
CA THR A 40 10.85 -2.28 -0.57
C THR A 40 10.58 -3.16 0.65
N LYS A 41 11.33 -4.26 0.80
CA LYS A 41 11.23 -5.13 1.98
C LYS A 41 11.67 -4.42 3.27
N GLU A 42 12.72 -3.61 3.21
CA GLU A 42 13.16 -2.79 4.35
C GLU A 42 12.06 -1.80 4.76
N ASN A 43 11.42 -1.14 3.80
CA ASN A 43 10.29 -0.25 4.07
C ASN A 43 9.07 -1.00 4.62
N TRP A 44 8.81 -2.22 4.15
CA TRP A 44 7.72 -3.07 4.66
C TRP A 44 7.97 -3.59 6.07
N ALA A 45 9.23 -3.71 6.48
CA ALA A 45 9.60 -4.05 7.85
C ALA A 45 9.35 -2.90 8.82
N LEU A 46 9.20 -1.66 8.32
CA LEU A 46 8.80 -0.53 9.17
C LEU A 46 7.34 -0.70 9.61
N PRO A 47 7.02 -0.47 10.89
CA PRO A 47 5.65 -0.56 11.35
C PRO A 47 4.80 0.53 10.69
N ILE A 48 3.59 0.16 10.25
CA ILE A 48 2.63 1.08 9.59
C ILE A 48 2.39 2.33 10.45
N ARG A 49 2.39 2.17 11.77
CA ARG A 49 2.48 3.27 12.72
C ARG A 49 3.50 2.91 13.80
N PRO A 50 4.47 3.78 14.11
CA PRO A 50 5.45 3.51 15.16
C PRO A 50 4.74 3.29 16.50
N TYR A 51 5.35 2.49 17.37
CA TYR A 51 4.85 2.29 18.73
C TYR A 51 4.63 3.64 19.41
N GLY A 52 3.46 3.80 20.03
CA GLY A 52 3.06 5.03 20.68
C GLY A 52 2.38 6.06 19.78
N PHE A 53 2.21 5.80 18.48
CA PHE A 53 1.37 6.65 17.62
C PHE A 53 -0.01 6.90 18.23
N TRP A 54 -0.65 5.85 18.77
CA TRP A 54 -1.96 5.94 19.43
C TRP A 54 -1.88 6.35 20.91
N THR A 55 -0.69 6.50 21.48
CA THR A 55 -0.51 6.92 22.88
C THR A 55 -0.08 8.37 22.98
N PHE A 56 0.37 9.00 21.90
CA PHE A 56 0.71 10.41 21.90
C PHE A 56 -0.54 11.28 21.82
N ASP A 57 -0.69 12.18 22.79
CA ASP A 57 -1.81 13.11 22.90
C ASP A 57 -2.00 13.94 21.63
N ARG A 58 -0.92 14.31 20.92
CA ARG A 58 -1.02 15.05 19.66
C ARG A 58 -1.86 14.34 18.59
N PHE A 59 -1.75 13.01 18.48
CA PHE A 59 -2.52 12.24 17.50
C PHE A 59 -3.93 11.89 17.99
N ASN A 60 -4.16 11.92 19.29
CA ASN A 60 -5.47 11.74 19.91
C ASN A 60 -6.22 13.06 20.17
N ALA A 61 -5.56 14.21 19.99
CA ALA A 61 -6.13 15.52 20.24
C ALA A 61 -7.40 15.75 19.40
N GLN A 62 -7.40 15.28 18.14
CA GLN A 62 -8.58 15.34 17.30
C GLN A 62 -9.75 14.55 17.87
N LEU A 63 -9.53 13.33 18.38
CA LEU A 63 -10.60 12.53 19.00
C LEU A 63 -11.17 13.20 20.26
N GLN A 64 -10.30 13.85 21.05
CA GLN A 64 -10.73 14.60 22.24
C GLN A 64 -11.53 15.86 21.86
N LEU A 65 -11.10 16.58 20.82
CA LEU A 65 -11.75 17.80 20.34
C LEU A 65 -13.06 17.48 19.60
N ASP A 66 -13.09 16.44 18.77
CA ASP A 66 -14.28 16.02 18.01
C ASP A 66 -15.45 15.67 18.95
N ALA A 67 -15.17 15.07 20.11
CA ALA A 67 -16.17 14.79 21.13
C ALA A 67 -16.81 16.06 21.72
N GLN A 68 -16.11 17.21 21.66
CA GLN A 68 -16.58 18.50 22.17
C GLN A 68 -17.29 19.36 21.11
N ILE A 69 -17.35 18.93 19.85
CA ILE A 69 -17.99 19.71 18.78
C ILE A 69 -19.52 19.55 18.87
N SER A 70 -20.17 20.19 19.84
CA SER A 70 -21.65 20.22 19.94
C SER A 70 -22.31 20.87 18.72
N GLN A 71 -21.64 21.83 18.07
CA GLN A 71 -22.21 22.64 16.98
C GLN A 71 -21.28 22.78 15.76
N ALA A 72 -21.00 21.68 15.06
CA ALA A 72 -20.46 21.75 13.70
C ALA A 72 -21.57 22.16 12.71
N PRO A 73 -21.25 22.86 11.60
CA PRO A 73 -22.22 23.13 10.54
C PRO A 73 -22.82 21.80 10.03
N GLY A 74 -24.11 21.60 10.24
CA GLY A 74 -24.83 20.36 9.90
C GLY A 74 -25.00 19.34 11.05
N ARG A 75 -24.41 19.57 12.23
CA ARG A 75 -24.63 18.79 13.46
C ARG A 75 -25.41 19.65 14.45
N ARG A 76 -26.59 19.20 14.87
CA ARG A 76 -27.44 19.88 15.86
C ARG A 76 -27.39 19.06 17.15
N ASP A 77 -27.04 19.70 18.27
CA ASP A 77 -27.01 19.05 19.58
C ASP A 77 -28.47 18.71 19.98
N PRO A 78 -28.80 17.47 20.36
CA PRO A 78 -30.14 17.09 20.81
C PRO A 78 -30.69 17.96 21.95
N TYR A 79 -29.81 18.54 22.78
CA TYR A 79 -30.21 19.37 23.92
C TYR A 79 -30.49 20.83 23.57
N ASP A 80 -29.99 21.34 22.45
CA ASP A 80 -30.27 22.72 22.00
C ASP A 80 -31.75 22.90 21.67
N ASP A 81 -32.40 21.87 21.11
CA ASP A 81 -33.83 21.90 20.78
C ASP A 81 -34.71 22.02 22.02
N ILE A 82 -34.27 21.43 23.13
CA ILE A 82 -34.96 21.49 24.42
C ILE A 82 -34.87 22.91 25.00
N LEU A 83 -33.70 23.56 24.92
CA LEU A 83 -33.50 24.93 25.39
C LEU A 83 -34.25 25.97 24.54
N ILE A 84 -34.38 25.74 23.23
CA ILE A 84 -35.20 26.56 22.34
C ILE A 84 -36.68 26.40 22.69
N SER A 85 -37.14 25.18 22.98
CA SER A 85 -38.54 24.94 23.37
C SER A 85 -38.91 25.57 24.72
N SER A 86 -37.99 25.59 25.68
CA SER A 86 -38.22 26.19 27.00
C SER A 86 -38.13 27.71 27.03
N SER A 87 -37.57 28.34 25.99
CA SER A 87 -37.47 29.81 25.89
C SER A 87 -38.61 30.44 25.08
N GLN A 88 -39.44 29.62 24.43
CA GLN A 88 -40.68 30.04 23.75
C GLN A 88 -41.88 29.90 24.68
N ASP A 89 -41.83 30.51 25.87
CA ASP A 89 -43.06 30.80 26.59
C ASP A 89 -43.86 31.84 25.79
N PRO A 90 -45.16 31.62 25.49
CA PRO A 90 -45.94 32.60 24.75
C PRO A 90 -46.06 33.86 25.60
N LYS A 91 -45.52 34.98 25.10
CA LYS A 91 -45.87 36.30 25.65
C LYS A 91 -47.39 36.47 25.54
N PRO A 92 -48.05 37.00 26.59
CA PRO A 92 -49.49 37.20 26.63
C PRO A 92 -49.98 38.15 25.52
#